data_AF-A0A1Y1M6J3-F1
#
_entry.id   AF-A0A1Y1M6J3-F1
#
_cell.length_a   1.000
_cell.length_b   1.000
_cell.length_c   1.000
_cell.angle_alpha   90.00
_cell.angle_beta   90.00
_cell.angle_gamma   90.00
#
_symmetry.space_group_name_H-M   'P 1'
#
loop_
_entity.id
_entity.type
_entity.pdbx_description
1 polymer ?
#
loop_
_entity_poly.entity_id
_entity_poly.type
_entity_poly.pdbx_seq_one_letter_code
_entity_poly.pdbx_strand_id
1 'polypeptide(L)'
;LVEERAKMQPNYHHVYLELVTLLQDKALWDEVLRETYISVSRMLNSEATMQNSTERTHLKNLGGWLGLLTLARDRPIRHRNIAFKQLLIEAHDTKRLIIIIPFVCKVLTQ
;
A
#
# COMPACT_ATOMS: atom_id res chain seq x y z
N LEU A 1 8.44 -7.96 -7.31
CA LEU A 1 8.17 -6.53 -7.60
C LEU A 1 7.72 -5.76 -6.36
N VAL A 2 6.67 -6.22 -5.67
CA VAL A 2 6.10 -5.50 -4.51
C VAL A 2 7.08 -5.46 -3.31
N GLU A 3 7.49 -6.63 -2.80
CA GLU A 3 8.29 -6.73 -1.58
C GLU A 3 9.69 -6.12 -1.71
N GLU A 4 10.40 -6.41 -2.80
CA GLU A 4 11.80 -6.02 -2.94
C GLU A 4 12.01 -4.64 -3.59
N ARG A 5 11.03 -4.16 -4.36
CA ARG A 5 11.17 -2.93 -5.16
C ARG A 5 10.21 -1.85 -4.70
N ALA A 6 8.89 -2.05 -4.85
CA ALA A 6 7.91 -1.02 -4.49
C ALA A 6 7.99 -0.62 -3.01
N LYS A 7 8.18 -1.58 -2.11
CA LYS A 7 8.32 -1.31 -0.66
C LYS A 7 9.57 -0.48 -0.32
N MET A 8 10.67 -0.69 -1.04
CA MET A 8 11.99 -0.15 -0.74
C MET A 8 12.34 1.12 -1.51
N GLN A 9 11.78 1.29 -2.72
CA GLN A 9 12.27 2.23 -3.73
C GLN A 9 11.13 3.14 -4.25
N PRO A 10 10.58 4.06 -3.41
CA PRO A 10 9.43 4.89 -3.78
C PRO A 10 9.67 5.79 -5.00
N ASN A 11 10.90 6.25 -5.18
CA ASN A 11 11.27 7.13 -6.31
C ASN A 11 11.13 6.45 -7.68
N TYR A 12 11.08 5.12 -7.73
CA TYR A 12 10.96 4.34 -8.96
C TYR A 12 9.55 3.79 -9.20
N HIS A 13 8.56 4.15 -8.38
CA HIS A 13 7.20 3.63 -8.51
C HIS A 13 6.61 3.84 -9.90
N HIS A 14 6.71 5.06 -10.45
CA HIS A 14 6.19 5.34 -11.78
C HIS A 14 6.85 4.46 -12.86
N VAL A 15 8.17 4.28 -12.80
CA VAL A 15 8.92 3.44 -13.73
C VAL A 15 8.50 1.97 -13.63
N TYR A 16 8.32 1.44 -12.41
CA TYR A 16 7.86 0.08 -12.22
C TYR A 16 6.44 -0.14 -12.73
N LEU A 17 5.55 0.85 -12.56
CA LEU A 17 4.19 0.78 -13.08
C LEU A 17 4.14 0.87 -14.59
N GLU A 18 4.96 1.74 -15.17
CA GLU A 18 5.12 1.84 -16.62
C GLU A 18 5.57 0.50 -17.20
N LEU A 19 6.58 -0.15 -16.60
CA LEU A 19 7.01 -1.49 -16.99
C LEU A 19 5.86 -2.50 -16.97
N VAL A 20 5.10 -2.59 -15.86
CA VAL A 20 3.97 -3.53 -15.77
C VAL A 20 2.88 -3.18 -16.79
N THR A 21 2.66 -1.89 -17.07
CA THR A 21 1.68 -1.43 -18.06
C THR A 21 2.10 -1.80 -19.48
N LEU A 22 3.39 -1.67 -19.81
CA LEU A 22 3.95 -2.01 -21.12
C LEU A 22 3.87 -3.52 -21.43
N LEU A 23 3.88 -4.37 -20.41
CA LEU A 23 3.70 -5.81 -20.59
C LEU A 23 2.29 -6.20 -21.03
N GLN A 24 1.30 -5.30 -20.87
CA GLN A 24 -0.10 -5.50 -21.25
C GLN A 24 -0.74 -6.81 -20.72
N ASP A 25 -0.19 -7.34 -19.63
CA ASP A 25 -0.67 -8.56 -18.99
C ASP A 25 -1.57 -8.24 -17.81
N LYS A 26 -2.87 -8.52 -17.97
CA LYS A 26 -3.87 -8.32 -16.93
C LYS A 26 -3.67 -9.25 -15.74
N ALA A 27 -3.28 -10.50 -15.95
CA ALA A 27 -3.04 -11.45 -14.87
C ALA A 27 -1.86 -10.99 -14.01
N LEU A 28 -0.80 -10.48 -14.64
CA LEU A 28 0.32 -9.86 -13.94
C LEU A 28 -0.12 -8.64 -13.13
N TRP A 29 -0.95 -7.75 -13.70
CA TRP A 29 -1.46 -6.59 -12.97
C TRP A 29 -2.25 -7.01 -11.72
N ASP A 30 -3.15 -7.98 -11.88
CA ASP A 30 -3.98 -8.50 -10.80
C ASP A 30 -3.12 -9.16 -9.71
N GLU A 31 -2.05 -9.85 -10.10
CA GLU A 31 -1.08 -10.46 -9.18
C GLU A 31 -0.25 -9.42 -8.41
N VAL A 32 0.23 -8.37 -9.08
CA VAL A 32 0.94 -7.26 -8.44
C VAL A 32 0.03 -6.55 -7.42
N LEU A 33 -1.24 -6.33 -7.76
CA LEU A 33 -2.22 -5.74 -6.86
C LEU A 33 -2.55 -6.68 -5.69
N ARG A 34 -2.72 -7.99 -5.94
CA ARG A 34 -2.95 -9.01 -4.91
C ARG A 34 -1.82 -9.04 -3.89
N GLU A 35 -0.57 -9.14 -4.37
CA GLU A 35 0.61 -9.12 -3.50
C GLU A 35 0.73 -7.79 -2.74
N THR A 36 0.38 -6.66 -3.36
CA THR A 36 0.33 -5.36 -2.65
C THR A 36 -0.64 -5.40 -1.47
N TYR A 37 -1.85 -5.93 -1.63
CA TYR A 37 -2.80 -6.07 -0.52
C TYR A 37 -2.29 -6.99 0.58
N ILE A 38 -1.65 -8.11 0.22
CA ILE A 38 -1.09 -9.07 1.19
C ILE A 38 0.04 -8.41 1.99
N SER A 39 0.98 -7.75 1.32
CA SER A 39 2.08 -7.03 1.99
C SER A 39 1.56 -5.95 2.93
N VAL A 40 0.61 -5.13 2.46
CA VAL A 40 -0.02 -4.08 3.28
C VAL A 40 -0.70 -4.70 4.50
N SER A 41 -1.54 -5.73 4.32
CA SER A 41 -2.22 -6.39 5.44
C SER A 41 -1.23 -6.96 6.45
N ARG A 42 -0.17 -7.61 6.00
CA ARG A 42 0.89 -8.14 6.87
C ARG A 42 1.56 -7.06 7.71
N MET A 43 1.88 -5.92 7.09
CA MET A 43 2.56 -4.81 7.78
C MET A 43 1.62 -4.04 8.72
N LEU A 44 0.36 -3.82 8.34
CA LEU A 44 -0.64 -3.18 9.21
C LEU A 44 -0.81 -3.92 10.54
N ASN A 45 -0.74 -5.26 10.49
CA ASN A 45 -0.90 -6.14 11.65
C ASN A 45 0.43 -6.46 12.39
N SER A 46 1.58 -5.99 11.89
CA SER A 46 2.88 -6.32 12.48
C SER A 46 3.23 -5.38 13.64
N GLU A 47 3.70 -5.93 14.75
CA GLU A 47 4.28 -5.16 15.85
C GLU A 47 5.60 -4.49 15.45
N ALA A 48 6.35 -5.08 14.53
CA ALA A 48 7.59 -4.49 14.03
C ALA A 48 7.33 -3.13 13.38
N THR A 49 6.20 -2.96 12.70
CA THR A 49 5.81 -1.69 12.07
C THR A 49 5.49 -0.60 13.09
N MET A 50 5.00 -0.96 14.28
CA MET A 50 4.82 0.01 15.37
C MET A 50 6.16 0.50 15.92
N GLN A 51 7.12 -0.40 16.09
CA GLN A 51 8.39 -0.10 16.78
C GLN A 51 9.47 0.46 15.86
N ASN A 52 9.51 0.07 14.59
CA ASN A 52 10.61 0.37 13.67
C ASN A 52 10.25 1.46 12.65
N SER A 53 11.05 2.54 12.61
CA SER A 53 10.86 3.67 11.66
C SER A 53 11.03 3.27 10.19
N THR A 54 11.90 2.30 9.91
CA THR A 54 12.11 1.75 8.57
C THR A 54 10.86 1.00 8.11
N GLU A 55 10.28 0.17 8.97
CA GLU A 55 9.02 -0.54 8.68
C GLU A 55 7.85 0.45 8.47
N ARG A 56 7.77 1.53 9.27
CA ARG A 56 6.79 2.61 9.02
C ARG A 56 6.97 3.26 7.65
N THR A 57 8.21 3.45 7.22
CA THR A 57 8.53 4.00 5.90
C THR A 57 8.12 3.04 4.79
N HIS A 58 8.36 1.74 4.95
CA HIS A 58 7.92 0.71 4.02
C HIS A 58 6.40 0.66 3.87
N LEU A 59 5.65 0.74 4.97
CA LEU A 59 4.18 0.78 4.90
C LEU A 59 3.69 2.04 4.15
N LYS A 60 4.30 3.20 4.40
CA LYS A 60 4.00 4.43 3.66
C LYS A 60 4.28 4.29 2.17
N ASN A 61 5.39 3.66 1.80
CA ASN A 61 5.75 3.41 0.41
C ASN A 61 4.71 2.50 -0.25
N LEU A 62 4.29 1.41 0.42
CA LEU A 62 3.23 0.55 -0.09
C LEU A 62 1.87 1.26 -0.18
N GLY A 63 1.59 2.23 0.70
CA GLY A 63 0.41 3.10 0.58
C GLY A 63 0.41 3.92 -0.70
N GLY A 64 1.53 4.60 -0.99
CA GLY A 64 1.67 5.35 -2.25
C GLY A 64 1.58 4.44 -3.48
N TRP A 65 2.22 3.27 -3.42
CA TRP A 65 2.18 2.26 -4.47
C TRP A 65 0.75 1.74 -4.73
N LEU A 66 0.01 1.42 -3.68
CA LEU A 66 -1.38 0.98 -3.77
C LEU A 66 -2.25 2.07 -4.40
N GLY A 67 -2.09 3.32 -3.98
CA GLY A 67 -2.78 4.46 -4.58
C GLY A 67 -2.52 4.54 -6.08
N LEU A 68 -1.24 4.51 -6.49
CA LEU A 68 -0.88 4.56 -7.90
C LEU A 68 -1.47 3.39 -8.70
N LEU A 69 -1.45 2.17 -8.17
CA LEU A 69 -2.07 1.00 -8.81
C LEU A 69 -3.60 1.10 -8.96
N THR A 70 -4.26 1.95 -8.17
CA THR A 70 -5.72 1.96 -8.04
C THR A 70 -6.31 3.34 -8.32
N LEU A 71 -6.33 4.22 -7.32
CA LEU A 71 -6.99 5.53 -7.37
C LEU A 71 -6.48 6.42 -8.51
N ALA A 72 -5.16 6.45 -8.75
CA ALA A 72 -4.55 7.21 -9.86
C ALA A 72 -4.96 6.72 -11.26
N ARG A 73 -5.71 5.61 -11.33
CA ARG A 73 -6.17 4.94 -12.55
C ARG A 73 -7.68 4.76 -12.55
N ASP A 74 -8.40 5.56 -11.76
CA ASP A 74 -9.87 5.51 -11.61
C ASP A 74 -10.39 4.13 -11.17
N ARG A 75 -9.58 3.36 -10.44
CA ARG A 75 -9.97 2.05 -9.89
C ARG A 75 -10.19 2.15 -8.39
N PRO A 76 -11.38 1.76 -7.88
CA PRO A 76 -11.67 1.86 -6.47
C PRO A 76 -10.95 0.76 -5.67
N ILE A 77 -10.50 1.11 -4.47
CA ILE A 77 -10.11 0.15 -3.43
C ILE A 77 -11.39 -0.31 -2.73
N ARG A 78 -11.79 -1.57 -2.93
CA ARG A 78 -13.04 -2.09 -2.37
C ARG A 78 -12.91 -2.28 -0.86
N HIS A 79 -14.01 -2.07 -0.13
CA HIS A 79 -14.08 -2.25 1.32
C HIS A 79 -13.60 -3.64 1.79
N ARG A 80 -13.91 -4.70 1.00
CA ARG A 80 -13.46 -6.07 1.29
C ARG A 80 -11.93 -6.25 1.25
N ASN A 81 -11.22 -5.34 0.60
CA ASN A 81 -9.76 -5.33 0.54
C ASN A 81 -9.20 -4.45 1.66
N ILE A 82 -9.63 -3.18 1.74
CA ILE A 82 -9.29 -2.28 2.84
C ILE A 82 -10.49 -1.40 3.18
N ALA A 83 -10.97 -1.53 4.42
CA ALA A 83 -12.03 -0.71 4.99
C ALA A 83 -11.43 0.54 5.68
N PHE A 84 -11.01 1.56 4.91
CA PHE A 84 -10.26 2.72 5.46
C PHE A 84 -10.92 3.39 6.67
N LYS A 85 -12.25 3.57 6.66
CA LYS A 85 -12.98 4.13 7.79
C LYS A 85 -12.84 3.26 9.04
N GLN A 86 -13.10 1.96 8.92
CA GLN A 86 -13.01 1.02 10.04
C GLN A 86 -11.57 0.90 10.53
N LEU A 87 -10.60 0.85 9.61
CA LEU A 87 -9.18 0.82 9.92
C LEU A 87 -8.75 2.02 10.77
N LEU A 88 -9.21 3.23 10.45
CA LEU A 88 -8.91 4.43 11.24
C LEU A 88 -9.56 4.42 12.63
N ILE A 89 -10.80 3.93 12.74
CA ILE A 89 -11.50 3.77 14.03
C ILE A 89 -10.76 2.76 14.91
N GLU A 90 -10.47 1.58 14.38
CA GLU A 90 -9.76 0.53 15.11
C GLU A 90 -8.35 0.97 15.52
N ALA A 91 -7.65 1.72 14.66
CA ALA A 91 -6.33 2.26 14.96
C ALA A 91 -6.34 3.27 16.10
N HIS A 92 -7.41 4.06 16.23
CA HIS A 92 -7.59 4.97 17.35
C HIS A 92 -7.72 4.18 18.67
N ASP A 93 -8.53 3.14 18.67
CA ASP A 93 -8.81 2.33 19.86
C ASP A 93 -7.58 1.50 20.27
N THR A 94 -6.86 0.96 19.28
CA THR A 94 -5.64 0.14 19.48
C THR A 94 -4.34 0.94 19.57
N LYS A 95 -4.40 2.28 19.55
CA LYS A 95 -3.24 3.19 19.58
C LYS A 95 -2.24 3.00 18.43
N ARG A 96 -2.72 2.55 17.26
CA ARG A 96 -1.92 2.34 16.02
C ARG A 96 -1.99 3.51 15.02
N LEU A 97 -2.62 4.64 15.38
CA LEU A 97 -2.76 5.79 14.47
C LEU A 97 -1.44 6.29 13.88
N ILE A 98 -0.32 6.15 14.59
CA ILE A 98 1.02 6.55 14.13
C ILE A 98 1.45 5.86 12.83
N ILE A 99 0.98 4.64 12.57
CA ILE A 99 1.26 3.92 11.32
C ILE A 99 0.10 4.02 10.32
N ILE A 100 -1.14 4.09 10.81
CA ILE A 100 -2.33 4.07 9.96
C ILE A 100 -2.57 5.41 9.26
N ILE A 101 -2.47 6.55 9.96
CA ILE A 101 -2.70 7.86 9.35
C ILE A 101 -1.73 8.09 8.17
N PRO A 102 -0.40 7.93 8.32
CA PRO A 102 0.51 8.14 7.20
C PRO A 102 0.27 7.19 6.02
N PHE A 103 -0.11 5.94 6.30
CA PHE A 103 -0.48 4.97 5.26
C PHE A 103 -1.70 5.46 4.46
N VAL A 104 -2.79 5.81 5.15
CA VAL A 104 -4.04 6.28 4.50
C VAL A 104 -3.80 7.56 3.72
N CYS A 105 -3.09 8.54 4.29
CA CYS A 105 -2.73 9.76 3.57
C CYS A 105 -1.96 9.46 2.28
N LYS A 106 -1.01 8.52 2.31
CA LYS A 106 -0.23 8.15 1.12
C LYS A 106 -1.05 7.45 0.04
N VAL A 107 -2.01 6.62 0.42
CA VAL A 107 -2.97 6.04 -0.53
C VAL A 107 -3.80 7.14 -1.19
N LEU A 108 -4.27 8.13 -0.43
CA LEU A 108 -5.18 9.19 -0.90
C LEU A 108 -4.48 10.38 -1.58
N THR A 109 -3.14 10.40 -1.67
CA THR A 109 -2.41 11.52 -2.29
C THR A 109 -2.56 11.57 -3.82
N GLN A 110 -3.15 10.53 -4.42
CA GLN A 110 -3.19 10.33 -5.86
C GLN A 110 -4.19 11.21 -6.58
#